data_AF-X4ZJF3-F1
#
_entry.id   AF-X4ZJF3-F1
#
_cell.length_a   1.000
_cell.length_b   1.000
_cell.length_c   1.000
_cell.angle_alpha   90.00
_cell.angle_beta   90.00
_cell.angle_gamma   90.00
#
_symmetry.space_group_name_H-M   'P 1'
#
loop_
_entity.id
_entity.type
_entity.pdbx_description
1 polymer ?
#
loop_
_entity_poly.entity_id
_entity_poly.type
_entity_poly.pdbx_seq_one_letter_code
_entity_poly.pdbx_strand_id
1 'polypeptide(L)'
;MNGLFKVTGVIIIVLVILYIAKKVSAYLNLVKPTISGGYEDNAVYQAAQKFAQGVSHDEIRDILLGSYEFDQQRIEMILRLALPHRTDGDGGYRAFIEAVNQVLGEEIYH
;
A
#
# COMPACT_ATOMS: atom_id res chain seq x y z
N MET A 1 27.74 -6.17 43.43
CA MET A 1 26.86 -7.16 42.75
C MET A 1 25.53 -6.56 42.26
N ASN A 2 24.93 -5.56 42.92
CA ASN A 2 23.62 -4.98 42.52
C ASN A 2 23.60 -4.19 41.18
N GLY A 3 24.74 -3.64 40.74
CA GLY A 3 24.82 -2.87 39.48
C GLY A 3 24.74 -3.75 38.23
N LEU A 4 25.37 -4.92 38.25
CA LEU A 4 25.34 -5.88 37.13
C LEU A 4 23.93 -6.41 36.89
N PHE A 5 23.19 -6.79 37.95
CA PHE A 5 21.80 -7.23 37.81
C PHE A 5 20.87 -6.16 37.23
N LYS A 6 21.10 -4.87 37.56
CA LYS A 6 20.34 -3.77 36.97
C LYS A 6 20.62 -3.60 35.47
N VAL A 7 21.89 -3.65 35.06
CA VAL A 7 22.29 -3.54 33.65
C VAL A 7 21.77 -4.73 32.85
N THR A 8 21.93 -5.95 33.38
CA THR A 8 21.40 -7.17 32.75
C THR A 8 19.88 -7.13 32.62
N GLY A 9 19.17 -6.64 33.65
CA GLY A 9 17.72 -6.47 33.59
C GLY A 9 17.26 -5.51 32.51
N VAL A 10 17.94 -4.36 32.37
CA VAL A 10 17.63 -3.38 31.31
C VAL A 10 17.88 -3.98 29.91
N ILE A 11 18.98 -4.70 29.72
CA ILE A 11 19.28 -5.36 28.44
C ILE A 11 18.20 -6.38 28.09
N ILE A 12 17.75 -7.19 29.05
CA ILE A 12 16.68 -8.17 28.83
C ILE A 12 15.37 -7.47 28.43
N ILE A 13 15.00 -6.39 29.12
CA ILE A 13 13.78 -5.63 28.79
C ILE A 13 13.86 -5.06 27.37
N VAL A 14 15.00 -4.49 26.98
CA VAL A 14 15.20 -3.97 25.62
C VAL A 14 15.10 -5.09 24.59
N LEU A 15 15.68 -6.26 24.84
CA LEU A 15 15.58 -7.42 23.94
C LEU A 15 14.14 -7.92 23.81
N VAL A 16 13.37 -7.94 24.89
CA VAL A 16 11.94 -8.32 24.87
C VAL A 16 11.13 -7.30 24.05
N ILE A 17 11.36 -6.01 24.25
CA ILE A 17 10.68 -4.95 23.48
C ILE A 17 11.03 -5.07 21.99
N LEU A 18 12.31 -5.25 21.65
CA LEU A 18 12.75 -5.45 20.26
C LEU A 18 12.18 -6.73 19.65
N TYR A 19 12.10 -7.81 20.43
CA TYR A 19 11.49 -9.07 19.98
C TYR A 19 10.00 -8.92 19.71
N ILE A 20 9.25 -8.25 20.60
CA ILE A 20 7.83 -7.97 20.41
C ILE A 20 7.63 -7.04 19.22
N ALA A 21 8.39 -5.95 19.11
CA ALA A 21 8.32 -5.04 17.97
C ALA A 21 8.61 -5.76 16.65
N LYS A 22 9.64 -6.61 16.61
CA LYS A 22 9.96 -7.47 15.47
C LYS A 22 8.84 -8.46 15.18
N LYS A 23 8.25 -9.07 16.20
CA LYS A 23 7.16 -10.05 16.05
C LYS A 23 5.87 -9.41 15.58
N VAL A 24 5.54 -8.21 16.06
CA VAL A 24 4.40 -7.40 15.59
C VAL A 24 4.64 -6.92 14.17
N SER A 25 5.84 -6.41 13.85
CA SER A 25 6.20 -6.04 12.49
C SER A 25 6.14 -7.24 11.55
N ALA A 26 6.69 -8.39 11.95
CA ALA A 26 6.60 -9.63 11.18
C ALA A 26 5.15 -10.10 11.05
N TYR A 27 4.33 -10.00 12.10
CA TYR A 27 2.92 -10.36 12.04
C TYR A 27 2.13 -9.42 11.12
N LEU A 28 2.32 -8.11 11.21
CA LEU A 28 1.72 -7.14 10.28
C LEU A 28 2.23 -7.36 8.84
N ASN A 29 3.50 -7.68 8.68
CA ASN A 29 4.12 -8.09 7.42
C ASN A 29 3.79 -9.53 7.01
N LEU A 30 3.03 -10.32 7.81
CA LEU A 30 2.53 -11.67 7.49
C LEU A 30 1.00 -11.70 7.34
N VAL A 31 0.32 -10.70 7.89
CA VAL A 31 -1.09 -10.36 7.62
C VAL A 31 -1.23 -9.53 6.33
N LYS A 32 -0.24 -8.70 5.97
CA LYS A 32 -0.18 -8.00 4.67
C LYS A 32 0.10 -8.87 3.42
N PRO A 33 0.92 -9.94 3.43
CA PRO A 33 1.31 -10.73 2.25
C PRO A 33 0.49 -12.01 2.07
N THR A 34 -0.53 -12.27 2.89
CA THR A 34 -1.42 -13.43 2.66
C THR A 34 -2.43 -13.18 1.54
N ILE A 35 -2.40 -11.99 0.92
CA ILE A 35 -3.04 -11.69 -0.36
C ILE A 35 -1.91 -11.31 -1.33
N SER A 36 -1.59 -12.25 -2.23
CA SER A 36 -0.71 -12.14 -3.41
C SER A 36 0.76 -11.72 -3.20
N GLY A 37 1.65 -12.54 -3.75
CA GLY A 37 3.09 -12.30 -3.70
C GLY A 37 3.55 -11.21 -4.65
N GLY A 38 4.67 -10.59 -4.25
CA GLY A 38 5.62 -9.92 -5.13
C GLY A 38 5.28 -8.49 -5.50
N TYR A 39 5.76 -7.53 -4.69
CA TYR A 39 6.07 -6.14 -5.04
C TYR A 39 5.04 -5.25 -5.79
N GLU A 40 3.92 -5.79 -6.25
CA GLU A 40 2.79 -5.04 -6.79
C GLU A 40 1.87 -4.71 -5.62
N ASP A 41 1.68 -3.41 -5.36
CA ASP A 41 0.73 -3.00 -4.34
C ASP A 41 -0.68 -3.42 -4.77
N ASN A 42 -1.24 -4.42 -4.07
CA ASN A 42 -2.62 -4.88 -4.26
C ASN A 42 -3.63 -3.72 -4.19
N ALA A 43 -3.27 -2.59 -3.55
CA ALA A 43 -4.07 -1.38 -3.55
C ALA A 43 -4.31 -0.82 -4.96
N VAL A 44 -3.35 -0.90 -5.90
CA VAL A 44 -3.49 -0.39 -7.27
C VAL A 44 -4.51 -1.21 -8.06
N TYR A 45 -4.39 -2.54 -8.04
CA TYR A 45 -5.35 -3.42 -8.70
C TYR A 45 -6.74 -3.34 -8.06
N GLN A 46 -6.80 -3.24 -6.73
CA GLN A 46 -8.06 -3.02 -6.02
C GLN A 46 -8.69 -1.68 -6.40
N ALA A 47 -7.91 -0.60 -6.46
CA ALA A 47 -8.36 0.72 -6.89
C ALA A 47 -8.85 0.71 -8.35
N ALA A 48 -8.13 0.04 -9.25
CA ALA A 48 -8.51 -0.12 -10.65
C ALA A 48 -9.83 -0.90 -10.79
N GLN A 49 -10.01 -1.98 -10.02
CA GLN A 49 -11.25 -2.74 -10.00
C GLN A 49 -12.41 -1.90 -9.47
N LYS A 50 -12.20 -1.13 -8.40
CA LYS A 50 -13.21 -0.22 -7.83
C LYS A 50 -13.56 0.91 -8.79
N PHE A 51 -12.58 1.44 -9.50
CA PHE A 51 -12.77 2.42 -10.56
C PHE A 51 -13.68 1.87 -11.67
N ALA A 52 -13.38 0.67 -12.16
CA ALA A 52 -14.18 -0.03 -13.17
C ALA A 52 -15.61 -0.36 -12.72
N GLN A 53 -15.81 -0.62 -11.43
CA GLN A 53 -17.13 -0.81 -10.82
C GLN A 53 -17.93 0.49 -10.65
N GLY A 54 -17.34 1.64 -10.97
CA GLY A 54 -18.01 2.92 -10.85
C GLY A 54 -18.09 3.45 -9.42
N VAL A 55 -17.17 3.07 -8.55
CA VAL A 55 -17.09 3.56 -7.16
C VAL A 55 -16.68 5.04 -7.08
N SER A 56 -16.99 5.70 -5.97
CA SER A 56 -16.68 7.11 -5.74
C SER A 56 -15.16 7.37 -5.76
N HIS A 57 -14.76 8.58 -6.17
CA HIS A 57 -13.34 8.95 -6.19
C HIS A 57 -12.73 9.03 -4.79
N ASP A 58 -13.54 9.36 -3.78
CA ASP A 58 -13.07 9.46 -2.40
C ASP A 58 -12.66 8.07 -1.88
N GLU A 59 -13.46 7.04 -2.14
CA GLU A 59 -13.10 5.65 -1.79
C GLU A 59 -11.86 5.16 -2.54
N ILE A 60 -11.71 5.51 -3.83
CA ILE A 60 -10.53 5.15 -4.62
C ILE A 60 -9.29 5.86 -4.06
N ARG A 61 -9.42 7.13 -3.66
CA ARG A 61 -8.36 7.91 -3.02
C ARG A 61 -7.93 7.28 -1.70
N ASP A 62 -8.88 6.86 -0.86
CA ASP A 62 -8.57 6.23 0.42
C ASP A 62 -7.79 4.91 0.26
N ILE A 63 -8.09 4.14 -0.78
CA ILE A 63 -7.35 2.91 -1.11
C ILE A 63 -5.90 3.26 -1.47
N LEU A 64 -5.69 4.23 -2.37
CA LEU A 64 -4.35 4.60 -2.84
C LEU A 64 -3.50 5.31 -1.76
N LEU A 65 -4.13 6.12 -0.89
CA LEU A 65 -3.44 6.76 0.24
C LEU A 65 -2.89 5.76 1.27
N GLY A 66 -3.35 4.51 1.25
CA GLY A 66 -2.78 3.42 2.04
C GLY A 66 -1.40 2.98 1.57
N SER A 67 -1.00 3.35 0.35
CA SER A 67 0.31 3.06 -0.24
C SER A 67 1.31 4.19 0.02
N TYR A 68 2.59 3.84 0.16
CA TYR A 68 3.67 4.82 0.24
C TYR A 68 4.02 5.45 -1.11
N GLU A 69 3.55 4.87 -2.23
CA GLU A 69 3.89 5.26 -3.60
C GLU A 69 3.11 6.49 -4.08
N PHE A 70 1.99 6.78 -3.41
CA PHE A 70 1.02 7.80 -3.82
C PHE A 70 0.88 8.89 -2.76
N ASP A 71 1.10 10.14 -3.20
CA ASP A 71 0.64 11.33 -2.48
C ASP A 71 -0.67 11.82 -3.09
N GLN A 72 -1.31 12.79 -2.44
CA GLN A 72 -2.59 13.33 -2.90
C GLN A 72 -2.51 13.92 -4.33
N GLN A 73 -1.40 14.57 -4.68
CA GLN A 73 -1.22 15.18 -6.00
C GLN A 73 -1.12 14.11 -7.10
N ARG A 74 -0.37 13.04 -6.85
CA ARG A 74 -0.27 11.89 -7.76
C ARG A 74 -1.62 11.22 -7.95
N ILE A 75 -2.39 11.01 -6.88
CA ILE A 75 -3.73 10.40 -6.97
C ILE A 75 -4.67 11.24 -7.81
N GLU A 76 -4.69 12.55 -7.61
CA GLU A 76 -5.51 13.46 -8.41
C GLU A 76 -5.12 13.41 -9.90
N MET A 77 -3.83 13.29 -10.20
CA MET A 77 -3.34 13.13 -11.57
C MET A 77 -3.78 11.80 -12.19
N ILE A 78 -3.67 10.69 -11.47
CA ILE A 78 -4.14 9.36 -11.91
C ILE A 78 -5.62 9.42 -12.23
N LEU A 79 -6.45 9.92 -11.30
CA LEU A 79 -7.89 10.03 -11.49
C LEU A 79 -8.23 10.92 -12.68
N ARG A 80 -7.54 12.05 -12.86
CA ARG A 80 -7.76 12.94 -14.00
C ARG A 80 -7.47 12.28 -15.34
N LEU A 81 -6.43 11.43 -15.41
CA LEU A 81 -6.06 10.69 -16.61
C LEU A 81 -7.02 9.53 -16.90
N ALA A 82 -7.44 8.81 -15.86
CA ALA A 82 -8.30 7.62 -15.99
C ALA A 82 -9.79 7.97 -16.21
N LEU A 83 -10.28 9.09 -15.64
CA LEU A 83 -11.70 9.46 -15.64
C LEU A 83 -12.40 9.43 -17.00
N PRO A 84 -11.81 9.95 -18.09
CA PRO A 84 -12.42 9.91 -19.41
C PRO A 84 -12.71 8.50 -19.92
N HIS A 85 -12.00 7.49 -19.41
CA HIS A 85 -12.07 6.09 -19.83
C HIS A 85 -13.04 5.24 -19.01
N ARG A 86 -13.74 5.83 -18.05
CA ARG A 86 -14.66 5.10 -17.15
C ARG A 86 -15.83 4.43 -17.88
N THR A 87 -16.12 4.86 -19.11
CA THR A 87 -17.15 4.28 -19.97
C THR A 87 -16.61 3.25 -20.96
N ASP A 88 -15.31 2.93 -20.91
CA ASP A 88 -14.70 1.93 -21.77
C ASP A 88 -15.27 0.53 -21.44
N GLY A 89 -15.06 -0.44 -22.33
CA GLY A 89 -15.69 -1.77 -22.23
C GLY A 89 -15.32 -2.57 -20.96
N ASP A 90 -14.23 -2.20 -20.31
CA ASP A 90 -13.75 -2.77 -19.04
C ASP A 90 -14.00 -1.83 -17.83
N GLY A 91 -14.80 -0.77 -18.00
CA GLY A 91 -15.02 0.28 -17.00
C GLY A 91 -13.82 1.23 -16.82
N GLY A 92 -12.83 1.17 -17.72
CA GLY A 92 -11.60 1.96 -17.64
C GLY A 92 -10.55 1.36 -16.72
N TYR A 93 -10.64 0.07 -16.41
CA TYR A 93 -9.65 -0.65 -15.59
C TYR A 93 -8.24 -0.49 -16.17
N ARG A 94 -8.06 -0.80 -17.47
CA ARG A 94 -6.76 -0.71 -18.13
C ARG A 94 -6.22 0.71 -18.19
N ALA A 95 -7.09 1.67 -18.53
CA ALA A 95 -6.72 3.08 -18.56
C ALA A 95 -6.29 3.61 -17.18
N PHE A 96 -6.87 3.06 -16.10
CA PHE A 96 -6.45 3.37 -14.73
C PHE A 96 -5.04 2.85 -14.43
N ILE A 97 -4.73 1.60 -14.82
CA ILE A 97 -3.38 1.02 -14.66
C ILE A 97 -2.35 1.79 -15.50
N GLU A 98 -2.68 2.13 -16.74
CA GLU A 98 -1.84 2.96 -17.60
C GLU A 98 -1.58 4.34 -17.00
N ALA A 99 -2.60 4.97 -16.41
CA ALA A 99 -2.46 6.25 -15.71
C ALA A 99 -1.55 6.15 -14.48
N VAL A 100 -1.63 5.05 -13.72
CA VAL A 100 -0.73 4.79 -12.58
C VAL A 100 0.72 4.70 -13.04
N ASN A 101 0.99 3.87 -14.05
CA ASN A 101 2.34 3.74 -14.63
C ASN A 101 2.88 5.07 -15.16
N GLN A 102 2.03 5.85 -15.83
CA GLN A 102 2.42 7.16 -16.35
C GLN A 102 2.80 8.14 -15.24
N VAL A 103 2.11 8.11 -14.10
CA VAL A 103 2.39 9.00 -12.96
C VAL A 103 3.62 8.55 -12.17
N LEU A 104 3.85 7.24 -12.06
CA LEU A 104 5.05 6.69 -11.43
C LEU A 104 6.29 6.79 -12.32
N GLY A 105 6.10 6.95 -13.63
CA GLY A 105 7.19 7.08 -14.62
C GLY A 105 7.83 5.75 -15.02
N GLU A 106 7.21 4.63 -14.63
CA GLU A 106 7.70 3.27 -14.85
C GLU A 106 6.50 2.37 -15.18
N GLU A 107 6.69 1.38 -16.06
CA GLU A 107 5.65 0.40 -16.41
C GLU A 107 5.67 -0.76 -15.39
N ILE A 108 5.21 -0.46 -14.17
CA ILE A 108 5.27 -1.36 -13.00
C ILE A 108 4.07 -2.31 -12.98
N TYR A 109 2.89 -1.84 -13.39
CA TYR A 109 1.61 -2.54 -13.27
C TYR A 109 1.06 -2.97 -14.64
N HIS A 110 0.37 -4.11 -14.73
CA HIS A 110 -0.07 -4.69 -16.01
C HIS A 110 -1.55 -5.10 -16.06
#